data_AF-A0A530GT04-F1
#
_entry.id   AF-A0A530GT04-F1
#
_cell.length_a   1.000
_cell.length_b   1.000
_cell.length_c   1.000
_cell.angle_alpha   90.00
_cell.angle_beta   90.00
_cell.angle_gamma   90.00
#
_symmetry.space_group_name_H-M   'P 1'
#
loop_
_entity.id
_entity.type
_entity.pdbx_description
1 polymer ?
#
loop_
_entity_poly.entity_id
_entity_poly.type
_entity_poly.pdbx_seq_one_letter_code
_entity_poly.pdbx_strand_id
1 'polypeptide(L)'
;VTRRVTIPYTRVGIMGGVMLGLGRALGETMAVTFVIGNAHRISASLFAPGTTISATIANEFTEADGAIYTSSLVALGLILFIITFIILALARYMLLRIDSRTGA
;
A
#
# COMPACT_ATOMS: atom_id res chain seq x y z
N VAL A 1 32.44 -11.74 -3.23
CA VAL A 1 31.87 -11.82 -4.59
C VAL A 1 30.43 -11.32 -4.62
N THR A 2 29.56 -11.83 -3.74
CA THR A 2 28.12 -11.53 -3.73
C THR A 2 27.78 -10.04 -3.59
N ARG A 3 28.33 -9.36 -2.58
CA ARG A 3 28.02 -7.94 -2.32
C ARG A 3 28.55 -6.95 -3.36
N ARG A 4 29.66 -7.29 -4.03
CA ARG A 4 30.38 -6.38 -4.94
C ARG A 4 30.13 -6.65 -6.43
N VAL A 5 29.70 -7.86 -6.80
CA VAL A 5 29.54 -8.26 -8.20
C VAL A 5 28.08 -8.61 -8.51
N THR A 6 27.44 -9.51 -7.75
CA THR A 6 26.06 -9.90 -8.05
C THR A 6 25.05 -8.83 -7.69
N ILE A 7 25.14 -8.19 -6.51
CA ILE A 7 24.21 -7.10 -6.13
C ILE A 7 24.13 -6.00 -7.21
N PRO A 8 25.21 -5.43 -7.75
CA PRO A 8 25.13 -4.44 -8.83
C PRO A 8 24.57 -4.98 -10.14
N TYR A 9 24.89 -6.22 -10.52
CA TYR A 9 24.38 -6.82 -11.76
C TYR A 9 22.89 -7.19 -11.72
N THR A 10 22.35 -7.55 -10.55
CA THR A 10 20.92 -7.91 -10.39
C THR A 10 20.06 -6.79 -9.81
N ARG A 11 20.57 -5.54 -9.70
CA ARG A 11 19.79 -4.42 -9.13
C ARG A 11 18.44 -4.24 -9.82
N VAL A 12 18.41 -4.30 -11.15
CA VAL A 12 17.16 -4.15 -11.92
C VAL A 12 16.13 -5.21 -11.53
N GLY A 13 16.55 -6.47 -11.34
CA GLY A 13 15.66 -7.56 -10.90
C GLY A 13 15.23 -7.44 -9.44
N ILE A 14 16.14 -7.03 -8.54
CA ILE A 14 15.81 -6.77 -7.13
C ILE A 14 14.79 -5.63 -7.03
N MET A 15 14.93 -4.58 -7.85
CA MET A 15 13.98 -3.46 -7.89
C MET A 15 12.60 -3.90 -8.37
N GLY A 16 12.52 -4.71 -9.42
CA GLY A 16 11.25 -5.30 -9.87
C GLY A 16 10.58 -6.12 -8.77
N GLY A 17 11.36 -6.92 -8.04
CA GLY A 17 10.88 -7.71 -6.90
C GLY A 17 10.38 -6.85 -5.73
N VAL A 18 11.10 -5.78 -5.37
CA VAL A 18 10.69 -4.87 -4.30
C VAL A 18 9.42 -4.10 -4.67
N MET A 19 9.31 -3.60 -5.91
CA MET A 19 8.11 -2.91 -6.38
C MET A 19 6.88 -3.84 -6.39
N LEU A 20 7.05 -5.08 -6.86
CA LEU A 20 5.99 -6.09 -6.85
C LEU A 20 5.59 -6.47 -5.43
N GLY A 21 6.56 -6.64 -4.53
CA GLY A 21 6.33 -6.93 -3.11
C GLY A 21 5.59 -5.81 -2.38
N LEU A 22 5.98 -4.54 -2.62
CA LEU A 22 5.29 -3.37 -2.05
C LEU A 22 3.86 -3.26 -2.56
N GLY A 23 3.63 -3.45 -3.87
CA GLY A 23 2.29 -3.46 -4.44
C GLY A 23 1.41 -4.56 -3.85
N ARG A 24 1.95 -5.77 -3.68
CA ARG A 24 1.24 -6.88 -3.01
C ARG A 24 0.95 -6.59 -1.54
N ALA A 25 1.90 -6.03 -0.80
CA ALA A 25 1.71 -5.73 0.62
C ALA A 25 0.62 -4.67 0.83
N LEU A 26 0.53 -3.68 -0.06
CA LEU A 26 -0.58 -2.70 -0.05
C LEU A 26 -1.92 -3.37 -0.40
N GLY A 27 -1.90 -4.43 -1.20
CA GLY A 27 -3.06 -5.23 -1.60
C GLY A 27 -3.42 -6.38 -0.65
N GLU A 28 -2.66 -6.63 0.42
CA GLU A 28 -2.95 -7.62 1.47
C GLU A 28 -4.04 -7.11 2.43
N THR A 29 -5.15 -6.63 1.85
CA THR A 29 -6.21 -5.90 2.53
C THR A 29 -7.01 -6.83 3.44
N MET A 30 -7.22 -8.07 3.02
CA MET A 30 -7.92 -9.09 3.81
C MET A 30 -7.08 -9.59 4.98
N ALA A 31 -5.80 -9.90 4.77
CA ALA A 31 -4.93 -10.40 5.83
C ALA A 31 -4.73 -9.36 6.93
N VAL A 32 -4.45 -8.11 6.57
CA VAL A 32 -4.26 -7.03 7.55
C VAL A 32 -5.54 -6.78 8.35
N THR A 33 -6.71 -6.91 7.73
CA THR A 33 -8.00 -6.75 8.42
C THR A 33 -8.23 -7.81 9.49
N PHE A 34 -7.91 -9.08 9.20
CA PHE A 34 -8.04 -10.16 10.16
C PHE A 34 -7.05 -10.03 11.33
N VAL A 35 -5.88 -9.42 11.11
CA VAL A 35 -4.89 -9.18 12.17
C VAL A 35 -5.28 -7.99 13.06
N ILE A 36 -5.82 -6.91 12.48
CA ILE A 36 -6.22 -5.71 13.24
C ILE A 36 -7.57 -5.91 13.98
N GLY A 37 -8.43 -6.81 13.50
CA GLY A 37 -9.66 -7.24 14.17
C GLY A 37 -10.96 -6.58 13.71
N ASN A 38 -10.92 -5.72 12.68
CA ASN A 38 -12.10 -5.09 12.05
C ASN A 38 -13.07 -4.40 13.03
N ALA A 39 -12.56 -3.63 13.99
CA ALA A 39 -13.43 -2.90 14.92
C ALA A 39 -13.70 -1.47 14.43
N HIS A 40 -14.97 -1.12 14.18
CA HIS A 40 -15.41 0.23 13.78
C HIS A 40 -15.37 1.27 14.92
N ARG A 41 -14.56 1.06 15.96
CA ARG A 41 -14.44 1.98 17.11
C ARG A 41 -13.20 2.84 16.94
N ILE A 42 -13.39 4.16 16.86
CA ILE A 42 -12.27 5.11 16.84
C ILE A 42 -11.74 5.22 18.28
N SER A 43 -10.60 4.59 18.54
CA SER A 43 -9.86 4.71 19.79
C SER A 43 -8.50 5.34 19.50
N ALA A 44 -8.07 6.29 20.33
CA ALA A 44 -6.78 6.97 20.20
C ALA A 44 -5.57 6.07 20.61
N SER A 45 -5.82 4.82 20.96
CA SER A 45 -4.79 3.85 21.35
C SER A 45 -4.27 3.08 20.14
N LEU A 46 -2.94 3.04 19.97
CA LEU A 46 -2.26 2.27 18.92
C LEU A 46 -2.46 0.74 19.04
N PHE A 47 -2.91 0.26 20.20
CA PHE A 47 -3.20 -1.16 20.46
C PHE A 47 -4.69 -1.48 20.37
N ALA A 48 -5.55 -0.50 20.12
CA ALA A 48 -6.96 -0.75 19.95
C ALA A 48 -7.22 -1.35 18.55
N PRO A 49 -8.13 -2.32 18.44
CA PRO A 49 -8.55 -2.83 17.16
C PRO A 49 -9.22 -1.70 16.35
N GLY A 50 -8.93 -1.67 15.05
CA GLY A 50 -9.43 -0.69 14.11
C GLY A 50 -9.89 -1.33 12.79
N THR A 51 -10.22 -0.50 11.82
CA THR A 51 -10.51 -0.90 10.43
C THR A 51 -9.53 -0.19 9.50
N THR A 52 -9.14 -0.86 8.40
CA THR A 52 -8.36 -0.20 7.33
C THR A 52 -9.31 0.41 6.30
N ILE A 53 -8.88 1.46 5.60
CA ILE A 53 -9.68 2.10 4.54
C ILE A 53 -10.12 1.07 3.50
N SER A 54 -9.24 0.13 3.13
CA SER A 54 -9.59 -0.94 2.19
C SER A 54 -10.57 -1.96 2.77
N ALA A 55 -10.51 -2.24 4.07
CA ALA A 55 -11.47 -3.13 4.73
C ALA A 55 -12.86 -2.52 4.78
N THR A 56 -12.94 -1.22 5.11
CA THR A 56 -14.19 -0.47 5.10
C THR A 56 -14.78 -0.44 3.71
N ILE A 57 -13.99 -0.22 2.65
CA ILE A 57 -14.49 -0.32 1.27
C ILE A 57 -15.01 -1.73 0.98
N ALA A 58 -14.26 -2.80 1.30
CA ALA A 58 -14.70 -4.17 0.99
C ALA A 58 -15.98 -4.59 1.73
N ASN A 59 -16.12 -4.22 3.01
CA ASN A 59 -17.25 -4.61 3.83
C ASN A 59 -18.48 -3.73 3.55
N GLU A 60 -18.29 -2.41 3.52
CA GLU A 60 -19.39 -1.45 3.47
C GLU A 60 -19.87 -1.16 2.04
N PHE A 61 -19.07 -1.42 0.99
CA PHE A 61 -19.51 -1.23 -0.40
C PHE A 61 -20.65 -2.17 -0.79
N THR A 62 -20.71 -3.36 -0.18
CA THR A 62 -21.77 -4.34 -0.43
C THR A 62 -23.05 -4.01 0.34
N GLU A 63 -22.93 -3.33 1.49
CA GLU A 63 -24.03 -2.96 2.40
C GLU A 63 -24.51 -1.51 2.18
N ALA A 64 -23.90 -0.78 1.24
CA ALA A 64 -24.13 0.64 1.00
C ALA A 64 -25.49 0.91 0.36
N ASP A 65 -26.51 1.19 1.19
CA ASP A 65 -27.82 1.64 0.72
C ASP A 65 -27.92 3.18 0.72
N GLY A 66 -28.18 3.79 -0.44
CA GLY A 66 -28.34 5.24 -0.62
C GLY A 66 -27.19 5.97 -1.34
N ALA A 67 -27.55 7.04 -2.08
CA ALA A 67 -26.64 7.79 -2.97
C ALA A 67 -25.50 8.53 -2.25
N ILE A 68 -25.69 8.90 -0.98
CA ILE A 68 -24.69 9.64 -0.18
C ILE A 68 -23.59 8.70 0.34
N TYR A 69 -23.96 7.47 0.73
CA TYR A 69 -23.02 6.50 1.31
C TYR A 69 -22.09 5.92 0.23
N THR A 70 -22.64 5.58 -0.94
CA THR A 70 -21.86 5.17 -2.12
C THR A 70 -20.89 6.26 -2.57
N SER A 71 -21.30 7.53 -2.59
CA SER A 71 -20.42 8.66 -2.91
C SER A 71 -19.25 8.80 -1.91
N SER A 72 -19.51 8.54 -0.62
CA SER A 72 -18.49 8.60 0.43
C SER A 72 -17.46 7.46 0.31
N LEU A 73 -17.91 6.25 -0.04
CA LEU A 73 -17.05 5.10 -0.32
C LEU A 73 -16.16 5.32 -1.54
N VAL A 74 -16.70 5.94 -2.60
CA VAL A 74 -15.91 6.31 -3.79
C VAL A 74 -14.85 7.36 -3.43
N ALA A 75 -15.17 8.34 -2.58
CA ALA A 75 -14.19 9.31 -2.09
C ALA A 75 -13.07 8.65 -1.26
N LEU A 76 -13.40 7.69 -0.40
CA LEU A 76 -12.40 6.89 0.33
C LEU A 76 -11.52 6.07 -0.61
N GLY A 77 -12.10 5.48 -1.66
CA GLY A 77 -11.36 4.79 -2.72
C GLY A 77 -10.38 5.71 -3.46
N LEU A 78 -10.81 6.94 -3.77
CA LEU A 78 -9.95 7.96 -4.38
C LEU A 78 -8.79 8.35 -3.46
N ILE A 79 -9.05 8.53 -2.16
CA ILE A 79 -8.00 8.82 -1.17
C ILE A 79 -6.99 7.68 -1.12
N LEU A 80 -7.46 6.43 -1.05
CA LEU A 80 -6.59 5.26 -1.04
C LEU A 80 -5.75 5.15 -2.32
N PHE A 81 -6.36 5.45 -3.48
CA PHE A 81 -5.65 5.53 -4.76
C PHE A 81 -4.56 6.61 -4.73
N ILE A 82 -4.83 7.79 -4.20
CA ILE A 82 -3.84 8.86 -4.10
C ILE A 82 -2.68 8.44 -3.17
N ILE A 83 -2.98 7.84 -2.02
CA ILE A 83 -1.97 7.36 -1.08
C ILE A 83 -1.07 6.31 -1.74
N THR A 84 -1.66 5.30 -2.37
CA THR A 84 -0.90 4.25 -3.06
C THR A 84 -0.08 4.82 -4.22
N PHE A 85 -0.66 5.72 -5.01
CA PHE A 85 0.05 6.40 -6.09
C PHE A 85 1.27 7.18 -5.58
N ILE A 86 1.14 7.95 -4.49
CA ILE A 86 2.25 8.69 -3.89
C ILE A 86 3.35 7.74 -3.42
N ILE A 87 2.99 6.64 -2.73
CA ILE A 87 3.97 5.66 -2.25
C ILE A 87 4.72 5.02 -3.42
N LEU A 88 3.99 4.58 -4.47
CA LEU A 88 4.60 3.99 -5.65
C LEU A 88 5.46 5.00 -6.43
N ALA A 89 5.02 6.26 -6.51
CA ALA A 89 5.76 7.33 -7.16
C ALA A 89 7.06 7.66 -6.39
N LEU A 90 7.01 7.76 -5.07
CA LEU A 90 8.18 7.99 -4.22
C LEU A 90 9.15 6.82 -4.29
N ALA A 91 8.64 5.58 -4.24
CA ALA A 91 9.46 4.38 -4.43
C ALA A 91 10.18 4.46 -5.79
N ARG A 92 9.45 4.68 -6.88
CA ARG A 92 10.03 4.82 -8.23
C ARG A 92 11.04 5.97 -8.32
N TYR A 93 10.75 7.12 -7.73
CA TYR A 93 11.65 8.27 -7.72
C TYR A 93 12.96 7.97 -6.98
N MET A 94 12.86 7.35 -5.80
CA MET A 94 14.03 6.98 -5.00
C MET A 94 14.95 6.01 -5.76
N LEU A 95 14.36 5.09 -6.55
CA LEU A 95 15.12 4.16 -7.37
C LEU A 95 15.84 4.83 -8.54
N LEU A 96 15.16 5.72 -9.28
CA LEU A 96 15.78 6.48 -10.38
C LEU A 96 16.99 7.29 -9.90
N ARG A 97 16.93 7.80 -8.66
CA ARG A 97 18.02 8.54 -8.02
C ARG A 97 19.21 7.65 -7.63
N ILE A 98 18.97 6.37 -7.31
CA ILE A 98 20.03 5.41 -6.95
C ILE A 98 20.76 4.93 -8.21
N ASP A 99 20.03 4.72 -9.30
CA ASP A 99 20.59 4.29 -10.58
C ASP A 99 21.59 5.33 -11.14
N SER A 100 21.18 6.60 -11.15
CA SER A 100 22.00 7.73 -11.62
C SER A 100 23.28 7.99 -10.80
N ARG A 101 23.40 7.47 -9.57
CA ARG A 101 24.62 7.58 -8.75
C ARG A 101 25.63 6.44 -8.96
N THR A 102 25.24 5.38 -9.67
CA THR A 102 26.12 4.21 -9.89
C THR A 102 26.75 4.22 -11.29
N GLY A 103 26.39 5.18 -12.14
CA GLY A 103 26.97 5.37 -13.48
C GLY A 103 28.24 6.22 -13.53
N ALA A 104 28.98 6.37 -12.42
CA ALA A 104 30.28 7.04 -12.36
C ALA A 104 31.37 6.06 -11.89
#